data_AF-A0A8J3I4V6-F1
#
_entry.id   AF-A0A8J3I4V6-F1
#
_cell.length_a   1.000
_cell.length_b   1.000
_cell.length_c   1.000
_cell.angle_alpha   90.00
_cell.angle_beta   90.00
_cell.angle_gamma   90.00
#
_symmetry.space_group_name_H-M   'P 1'
#
loop_
_entity.id
_entity.type
_entity.pdbx_description
1 polymer ?
#
loop_
_entity_poly.entity_id
_entity_poly.type
_entity_poly.pdbx_seq_one_letter_code
_entity_poly.pdbx_strand_id
1 'polypeptide(L)' 'MRSADIETDDNKRTQLYQQIEQQLVEEVAWLPEGQLMSMVVLNPCVHGFPFNAISIVAPNDWAGISISPKQACSNPQ' A
#
# COMPACT_ATOMS: atom_id res chain seq x y z
N MET A 1 -4.61 8.55 20.19
CA MET A 1 -5.25 8.27 18.87
C MET A 1 -6.40 9.22 18.59
N ARG A 2 -7.52 9.20 19.35
CA ARG A 2 -8.71 10.03 19.08
C ARG A 2 -8.46 11.52 18.78
N SER A 3 -7.55 12.18 19.52
CA SER A 3 -7.23 13.60 19.27
C SER A 3 -6.52 13.83 17.94
N ALA A 4 -5.67 12.90 17.52
CA ALA A 4 -5.01 12.95 16.20
C ALA A 4 -6.02 12.67 15.07
N ASP A 5 -7.00 11.78 15.30
CA ASP A 5 -8.02 11.41 14.31
C ASP A 5 -8.94 12.58 13.93
N ILE A 6 -9.15 13.54 14.84
CA ILE A 6 -10.01 14.72 14.61
C ILE A 6 -9.23 15.99 14.27
N GLU A 7 -7.89 15.96 14.31
CA GLU A 7 -7.05 17.14 14.03
C GLU A 7 -6.94 17.38 12.52
N THR A 8 -7.29 18.59 12.11
CA THR A 8 -7.34 19.01 10.71
C THR A 8 -6.04 19.61 10.20
N ASP A 9 -5.22 20.16 11.10
CA ASP A 9 -3.88 20.67 10.76
C ASP A 9 -2.90 19.51 10.60
N ASP A 10 -2.34 19.34 9.41
CA ASP A 10 -1.48 18.21 9.07
C ASP A 10 -0.19 18.16 9.91
N ASN A 11 0.39 19.31 10.25
CA ASN A 11 1.61 19.37 11.06
C ASN A 11 1.31 18.96 12.50
N LYS A 12 0.22 19.47 13.07
CA LYS A 12 -0.23 19.08 14.42
C LYS A 12 -0.63 17.62 14.47
N ARG A 13 -1.37 17.13 13.47
CA ARG A 13 -1.76 15.72 13.37
C ARG A 13 -0.53 14.81 13.33
N THR A 14 0.49 15.17 12.56
CA THR A 14 1.75 14.42 12.49
C THR A 14 2.46 14.40 13.83
N GLN A 15 2.55 15.54 14.54
CA GLN A 15 3.16 15.60 15.88
C GLN A 15 2.41 14.73 16.89
N LEU A 16 1.07 14.73 16.86
CA LEU A 16 0.26 13.91 17.74
C LEU A 16 0.50 12.41 17.49
N TYR A 17 0.57 11.98 16.23
CA TYR A 17 0.89 10.58 15.90
C TYR A 17 2.31 10.19 16.34
N GLN A 18 3.30 11.06 16.16
CA GLN A 18 4.67 10.80 16.63
C GLN A 18 4.73 10.59 18.15
N GLN A 19 3.98 11.39 18.93
CA GLN A 19 3.90 11.21 20.38
C GLN A 19 3.26 9.88 20.76
N ILE A 20 2.18 9.50 20.07
CA ILE A 20 1.49 8.23 20.28
C ILE A 20 2.42 7.05 19.97
N GLU A 21 3.14 7.11 18.85
CA GLU A 21 4.10 6.06 18.47
C GLU A 21 5.17 5.86 19.53
N GLN A 22 5.74 6.94 20.09
CA GLN A 22 6.74 6.83 21.17
C GLN A 22 6.15 6.16 22.41
N GLN A 23 4.94 6.54 22.82
CA GLN A 23 4.27 5.91 23.97
C GLN A 23 4.06 4.41 23.75
N LEU A 24 3.65 3.99 22.55
CA LEU A 24 3.44 2.58 22.23
C LEU A 24 4.75 1.76 22.25
N VAL A 25 5.86 2.37 21.86
CA VAL A 25 7.19 1.76 21.94
C VAL A 25 7.65 1.63 23.38
N GLU A 26 7.48 2.67 24.20
CA GLU A 26 7.81 2.68 25.63
C GLU A 26 7.03 1.61 26.41
N GLU A 27 5.75 1.43 26.08
CA GLU A 27 4.87 0.43 26.69
C GLU A 27 5.06 -0.99 26.10
N VAL A 28 5.94 -1.16 25.10
CA VAL A 28 6.18 -2.41 24.37
C VAL A 28 4.86 -3.04 23.87
N ALA A 29 3.92 -2.19 23.45
CA ALA A 29 2.63 -2.65 22.93
C ALA A 29 2.80 -3.40 21.59
N TRP A 30 3.87 -3.09 20.85
CA TRP A 30 4.26 -3.70 19.58
C TRP A 30 5.75 -3.44 19.29
N LEU A 31 6.41 -4.38 18.59
CA LEU A 31 7.82 -4.31 18.22
C LEU A 31 7.94 -4.35 16.69
N PRO A 32 8.19 -3.21 16.02
CA PRO A 32 8.35 -3.19 14.57
C PRO A 32 9.69 -3.82 14.18
N GLU A 33 9.65 -4.95 13.47
CA GLU A 33 10.86 -5.63 12.99
C GLU A 33 11.36 -5.08 11.65
N GLY A 34 10.44 -4.64 10.78
CA GLY A 34 10.77 -4.10 9.46
C GLY A 34 9.57 -3.96 8.53
N GLN A 35 9.82 -3.47 7.33
CA GLN A 35 8.83 -3.42 6.25
C GLN A 35 9.04 -4.58 5.29
N LEU A 36 7.96 -5.28 4.94
CA LEU A 36 8.01 -6.39 4.00
C LEU A 36 8.02 -5.88 2.56
N MET A 37 8.85 -6.51 1.72
CA MET A 37 8.82 -6.29 0.29
C MET A 37 7.86 -7.30 -0.34
N SER A 38 6.84 -6.82 -1.05
CA SER A 38 5.90 -7.67 -1.77
C SER A 38 6.44 -7.95 -3.18
N MET A 39 6.52 -9.24 -3.54
CA MET A 39 6.88 -9.68 -4.88
C MET A 39 5.65 -10.26 -5.57
N VAL A 40 5.33 -9.78 -6.77
CA VAL A 40 4.16 -10.24 -7.53
C VAL A 40 4.62 -10.69 -8.90
N VAL A 41 4.20 -11.90 -9.30
CA VAL A 41 4.37 -12.40 -10.67
C VAL A 41 3.06 -12.22 -11.40
N LEU A 42 3.07 -11.38 -12.43
CA LEU A 42 1.91 -11.11 -13.27
C LEU A 42 2.07 -11.78 -14.63
N ASN A 43 1.00 -12.40 -15.13
CA ASN A 43 0.98 -12.92 -16.49
C ASN A 43 1.21 -11.76 -17.47
N PRO A 44 2.15 -11.87 -18.44
CA PRO A 44 2.45 -10.79 -19.39
C PRO A 44 1.26 -10.37 -20.26
N CYS A 45 0.21 -11.20 -20.37
CA CYS A 45 -1.04 -10.83 -21.04
C CYS A 45 -1.85 -9.75 -20.29
N VAL A 46 -1.61 -9.56 -18.99
CA VAL A 46 -2.41 -8.67 -18.16
C VAL A 46 -1.86 -7.26 -18.29
N HIS A 47 -2.70 -6.34 -18.73
CA HIS A 47 -2.37 -4.95 -18.91
C HIS A 47 -3.11 -4.08 -17.90
N GLY A 48 -2.45 -2.99 -17.48
CA GLY A 48 -3.06 -1.99 -16.61
C GLY A 48 -3.14 -2.37 -15.13
N PHE A 49 -2.56 -3.50 -14.70
CA PHE A 49 -2.56 -3.90 -13.30
C PHE A 49 -1.66 -2.97 -12.45
N PRO A 50 -2.19 -2.30 -11.41
CA PRO A 50 -1.41 -1.37 -10.61
C PRO A 50 -0.57 -2.12 -9.56
N PHE A 51 0.73 -1.83 -9.51
CA PHE A 51 1.59 -2.20 -8.38
C PHE A 51 1.68 -1.02 -7.42
N ASN A 52 1.08 -1.14 -6.23
CA ASN A 52 1.09 -0.10 -5.22
C ASN A 52 1.51 -0.64 -3.85
N ALA A 53 1.87 0.27 -2.95
CA ALA A 53 2.44 -0.06 -1.64
C ALA A 53 1.49 -0.88 -0.74
N ILE A 54 0.17 -0.79 -0.96
CA ILE A 54 -0.84 -1.52 -0.17
C ILE A 54 -1.31 -2.82 -0.85
N SER A 55 -0.80 -3.12 -2.06
CA SER A 55 -1.16 -4.30 -2.85
C SER A 55 -2.67 -4.48 -3.11
N ILE A 56 -3.42 -3.38 -3.23
CA ILE A 56 -4.88 -3.40 -3.43
C ILE A 56 -5.25 -2.62 -4.70
N VAL A 57 -6.11 -3.18 -5.55
CA VAL A 57 -6.70 -2.45 -6.68
C VAL A 57 -7.92 -1.67 -6.18
N ALA A 58 -7.93 -0.35 -6.40
CA ALA A 58 -9.06 0.47 -5.99
C ALA A 58 -10.33 0.08 -6.78
N PRO A 59 -11.54 0.18 -6.19
CA PRO A 59 -12.78 -0.27 -6.84
C PRO A 59 -13.04 0.34 -8.23
N ASN A 60 -12.61 1.58 -8.45
CA ASN A 60 -12.74 2.32 -9.70
C ASN A 60 -11.69 1.95 -10.77
N ASP A 61 -10.57 1.35 -10.37
CA ASP A 61 -9.44 1.08 -11.27
C ASP A 61 -9.57 -0.26 -12.01
N TRP A 62 -10.49 -1.14 -11.58
CA TRP A 62 -10.71 -2.45 -12.19
C TRP A 62 -11.04 -2.38 -13.69
N ALA A 63 -11.72 -1.31 -14.13
CA ALA A 63 -12.09 -1.13 -15.53
C ALA A 63 -10.86 -0.89 -16.45
N GLY A 64 -9.73 -0.48 -15.90
CA GLY A 64 -8.47 -0.29 -16.63
C GLY A 64 -7.65 -1.56 -16.82
N ILE A 65 -8.06 -2.68 -16.20
CA ILE A 65 -7.34 -3.96 -16.22
C ILE A 65 -7.94 -4.86 -17.30
N SER A 66 -7.09 -5.38 -18.18
CA SER A 66 -7.54 -6.23 -19.29
C SER A 66 -6.56 -7.34 -19.61
N ILE A 67 -7.02 -8.36 -20.35
CA ILE A 67 -6.23 -9.50 -20.81
C ILE A 67 -6.16 -9.47 -22.34
N SER A 68 -4.96 -9.46 -22.88
CA SER A 68 -4.75 -9.63 -24.33
C SER A 68 -4.98 -11.08 -24.79
N PRO A 69 -5.31 -11.31 -26.08
CA PRO A 69 -5.36 -12.65 -26.64
C PRO A 69 -4.02 -13.38 -26.45
N LYS A 70 -4.07 -14.67 -26.12
CA LYS A 70 -2.90 -15.53 -25.79
C LYS A 70 -1.71 -15.40 -26.75
N GLN A 71 -1.97 -15.13 -28.03
CA GLN A 71 -0.94 -15.06 -29.07
C GLN A 71 -0.04 -13.81 -28.98
N ALA A 72 -0.47 -12.77 -28.26
CA ALA A 72 0.29 -11.53 -28.05
C ALA A 72 1.17 -11.56 -26.79
N CYS A 73 1.09 -12.61 -25.97
CA CYS A 73 1.68 -12.63 -24.62
C CYS A 73 2.99 -13.43 -24.50
N SER A 74 3.50 -13.94 -25.62
CA SER A 74 4.85 -14.50 -25.67
C SER A 74 5.83 -13.33 -25.64
N ASN A 75 6.64 -13.22 -24.59
CA ASN A 75 7.77 -12.30 -24.59
C ASN A 75 8.61 -12.53 -25.86
N PRO A 76 9.03 -11.48 -26.60
CA PRO A 76 10.20 -11.62 -27.45
C PRO A 76 11.41 -11.85 -26.51
N GLN A 77 12.19 -12.90 -26.80
CA GLN A 77 13.49 -13.12 -26.14
C GLN A 77 14.46 -11.98 -26.46
#